data_AF-A0A7M4DLL0-F1
#
_entry.id   AF-A0A7M4DLL0-F1
#
_cell.length_a   1.000
_cell.length_b   1.000
_cell.length_c   1.000
_cell.angle_alpha   90.00
_cell.angle_beta   90.00
_cell.angle_gamma   90.00
#
_symmetry.space_group_name_H-M   'P 1'
#
loop_
_entity.id
_entity.type
_entity.pdbx_description
1 polymer ?
#
loop_
_entity_poly.entity_id
_entity_poly.type
_entity_poly.pdbx_seq_one_letter_code
_entity_poly.pdbx_strand_id
1 'polypeptide(L)'
;MKKADGQIEVELPRGIALAWGVAANPQRGPKREMSIERIVEAAVEIADADGIGAVSMSAVAGRLGFTTMSLYRYVSAKDDLTLLMQEYGIGLPPLSVQEAQTWKEGLLAFYRANVDIYQAHPWILDIPIQGTPNTPNNLAWLEAGLVLMQDTPLDVSEQISVVLLFTGHARWAAGVTRGYVQSASEHGQSTAELERAEAELIASLVTEEMFPTLTAAIRAGALVDDSDPFEFGVHRILEGVEHHVADRIAGGAAPAPVRDWQAERTDAHPKDPAVRQARAARREAEAKLREALRKEREAVTKAEDRAAKAADKAQAQAAKERERQEKEAARKV
;
A
#
# COMPACT_ATOMS: atom_id res chain seq x y z
N MET A 1 25.22 21.11 -37.98
CA MET A 1 26.11 19.98 -38.35
C MET A 1 25.98 18.91 -37.27
N LYS A 2 25.47 17.72 -37.64
CA LYS A 2 25.37 16.55 -36.76
C LYS A 2 26.79 16.10 -36.35
N LYS A 3 27.06 15.93 -35.05
CA LYS A 3 28.19 15.13 -34.59
C LYS A 3 27.76 13.67 -34.53
N ALA A 4 28.59 12.82 -35.11
CA ALA A 4 28.45 11.39 -35.17
C ALA A 4 29.02 10.78 -33.87
N ASP A 5 28.19 10.74 -32.84
CA ASP A 5 28.24 9.70 -31.83
C ASP A 5 26.87 9.71 -31.15
N GLY A 6 26.23 8.55 -31.00
CA GLY A 6 24.84 8.42 -30.51
C GLY A 6 24.66 8.78 -29.03
N GLN A 7 25.50 9.63 -28.46
CA GLN A 7 25.36 10.14 -27.11
C GLN A 7 24.19 11.12 -27.08
N ILE A 8 23.09 10.69 -26.47
CA ILE A 8 22.05 11.62 -26.03
C ILE A 8 22.71 12.50 -24.97
N GLU A 9 22.99 13.76 -25.32
CA GLU A 9 23.44 14.77 -24.36
C GLU A 9 22.24 15.09 -23.47
N VAL A 10 22.12 14.38 -22.34
CA VAL A 10 21.02 14.57 -21.38
C VAL A 10 21.39 15.78 -20.51
N GLU A 11 20.75 16.92 -20.78
CA GLU A 11 20.81 18.07 -19.87
C GLU A 11 20.08 17.72 -18.57
N LEU A 12 20.82 17.71 -17.45
CA LEU A 12 20.26 17.35 -16.15
C LEU A 12 19.30 18.44 -15.66
N PRO A 13 18.05 18.09 -15.28
CA PRO A 13 17.17 19.03 -14.59
C PRO A 13 17.84 19.59 -13.33
N ARG A 14 17.61 20.87 -13.04
CA ARG A 14 18.36 21.59 -11.99
C ARG A 14 18.25 20.92 -10.61
N GLY A 15 17.08 20.48 -10.18
CA GLY A 15 16.92 19.73 -8.91
C GLY A 15 17.78 18.47 -8.86
N ILE A 16 17.87 17.71 -9.96
CA ILE A 16 18.76 16.54 -10.07
C ILE A 16 20.22 16.97 -9.98
N ALA A 17 20.63 17.97 -10.77
CA ALA A 17 22.00 18.46 -10.74
C ALA A 17 22.41 18.99 -9.34
N LEU A 18 21.48 19.57 -8.58
CA LEU A 18 21.68 19.96 -7.19
C LEU A 18 21.83 18.76 -6.25
N ALA A 19 20.98 17.74 -6.38
CA ALA A 19 21.06 16.51 -5.57
C ALA A 19 22.41 15.81 -5.77
N TRP A 20 22.91 15.77 -7.01
CA TRP A 20 24.22 15.22 -7.35
C TRP A 20 25.41 16.15 -7.01
N GLY A 21 25.16 17.37 -6.55
CA GLY A 21 26.21 18.36 -6.28
C GLY A 21 26.96 18.88 -7.52
N VAL A 22 26.41 18.64 -8.72
CA VAL A 22 27.03 18.99 -10.03
C VAL A 22 26.65 20.42 -10.45
N ALA A 23 25.46 20.88 -10.10
CA ALA A 23 25.08 22.28 -10.28
C ALA A 23 25.87 23.15 -9.29
N ALA A 24 26.85 23.89 -9.82
CA ALA A 24 27.74 24.75 -9.05
C ALA A 24 26.96 25.64 -8.08
N ASN A 25 27.24 25.45 -6.80
CA ASN A 25 26.93 26.40 -5.73
C ASN A 25 27.58 27.75 -6.08
N PRO A 26 26.98 28.94 -5.84
CA PRO A 26 27.76 30.17 -5.76
C PRO A 26 28.87 29.99 -4.71
N GLN A 27 30.08 29.70 -5.18
CA GLN A 27 31.23 29.25 -4.37
C GLN A 27 31.95 30.40 -3.64
N ARG A 28 32.43 30.06 -2.43
CA ARG A 28 33.49 30.67 -1.58
C ARG A 28 33.26 32.05 -0.94
N GLY A 29 33.06 32.02 0.38
CA GLY A 29 33.12 33.13 1.35
C GLY A 29 32.96 32.56 2.79
N PRO A 30 33.09 33.38 3.86
CA PRO A 30 32.86 32.92 5.24
C PRO A 30 31.48 32.23 5.36
N LYS A 31 31.36 31.23 6.24
CA LYS A 31 30.14 30.40 6.45
C LYS A 31 28.88 31.28 6.34
N ARG A 32 28.20 31.25 5.19
CA ARG A 32 26.94 32.00 5.01
C ARG A 32 25.88 31.34 5.89
N GLU A 33 25.02 32.17 6.45
CA GLU A 33 23.89 31.72 7.28
C GLU A 33 22.89 30.85 6.50
N MET A 34 22.95 30.79 5.16
CA MET A 34 22.00 30.06 4.32
C MET A 34 22.72 29.19 3.28
N SER A 35 22.34 27.91 3.21
CA SER A 35 22.81 26.90 2.26
C SER A 35 21.64 26.01 1.79
N ILE A 36 21.84 25.20 0.75
CA ILE A 36 20.80 24.28 0.26
C ILE A 36 20.43 23.28 1.34
N GLU A 37 21.43 22.75 2.05
CA GLU A 37 21.26 21.77 3.12
C GLU A 37 20.37 22.36 4.23
N ARG A 38 20.62 23.61 4.66
CA ARG A 38 19.78 24.28 5.66
C ARG A 38 18.36 24.57 5.16
N ILE A 39 18.19 24.86 3.87
CA ILE A 39 16.86 25.06 3.26
C ILE A 39 16.08 23.75 3.25
N VAL A 40 16.74 22.64 2.89
CA VAL A 40 16.13 21.30 2.85
C VAL A 40 15.80 20.83 4.25
N GLU A 41 16.72 20.94 5.21
CA GLU A 41 16.51 20.59 6.62
C GLU A 41 15.30 21.33 7.20
N ALA A 42 15.22 22.66 7.04
CA ALA A 42 14.08 23.43 7.52
C ALA A 42 12.76 23.06 6.83
N ALA A 43 12.80 22.66 5.55
CA ALA A 43 11.62 22.20 4.83
C ALA A 43 11.15 20.82 5.30
N VAL A 44 12.09 19.90 5.58
CA VAL A 44 11.82 18.57 6.15
C VAL A 44 11.23 18.72 7.55
N GLU A 45 11.79 19.58 8.40
CA GLU A 45 11.21 19.82 9.73
C GLU A 45 9.78 20.40 9.68
N ILE A 46 9.42 21.16 8.64
CA ILE A 46 8.03 21.60 8.42
C ILE A 46 7.17 20.41 7.99
N ALA A 47 7.68 19.58 7.07
CA ALA A 47 6.94 18.43 6.55
C ALA A 47 6.72 17.34 7.61
N ASP A 48 7.69 17.10 8.49
CA ASP A 48 7.59 16.15 9.61
C ASP A 48 6.53 16.60 10.63
N ALA A 49 6.41 17.90 10.88
CA ALA A 49 5.47 18.45 11.85
C ALA A 49 4.05 18.63 11.27
N ASP A 50 3.95 19.21 10.07
CA ASP A 50 2.69 19.73 9.52
C ASP A 50 2.31 19.08 8.17
N GLY A 51 3.09 18.11 7.70
CA GLY A 51 2.90 17.41 6.42
C GLY A 51 3.40 18.20 5.20
N ILE A 52 3.47 17.51 4.05
CA ILE A 52 4.01 18.09 2.80
C ILE A 52 3.20 19.31 2.30
N GLY A 53 1.92 19.37 2.65
CA GLY A 53 1.02 20.46 2.29
C GLY A 53 1.41 21.81 2.89
N ALA A 54 2.00 21.81 4.10
CA ALA A 54 2.47 23.01 4.79
C ALA A 54 3.75 23.60 4.18
N VAL A 55 4.49 22.80 3.41
CA VAL A 55 5.75 23.21 2.80
C VAL A 55 5.49 24.19 1.65
N SER A 56 5.92 25.42 1.86
CA SER A 56 5.92 26.48 0.86
C SER A 56 7.22 27.27 0.93
N MET A 57 7.63 27.89 -0.19
CA MET A 57 8.84 28.73 -0.22
C MET A 57 8.79 29.84 0.84
N SER A 58 7.60 30.40 1.12
CA SER A 58 7.41 31.39 2.18
C SER A 58 7.51 30.82 3.58
N ALA A 59 6.96 29.63 3.83
CA ALA A 59 7.04 28.99 5.14
C ALA A 59 8.49 28.64 5.51
N VAL A 60 9.24 28.07 4.55
CA VAL A 60 10.67 27.75 4.73
C VAL A 60 11.48 29.02 4.93
N ALA A 61 11.22 30.08 4.15
CA ALA A 61 11.90 31.36 4.33
C ALA A 61 11.63 31.98 5.70
N GLY A 62 10.37 31.96 6.14
CA GLY A 62 9.95 32.45 7.46
C GLY A 62 10.63 31.69 8.59
N ARG A 63 10.69 30.34 8.51
CA ARG A 63 11.37 29.49 9.50
C ARG A 63 12.86 29.80 9.61
N LEU A 64 13.50 30.13 8.49
CA LEU A 64 14.93 30.49 8.44
C LEU A 64 15.22 31.98 8.70
N GLY A 65 14.20 32.83 8.86
CA GLY A 65 14.38 34.28 9.03
C GLY A 65 14.83 35.03 7.77
N PHE A 66 14.59 34.46 6.58
CA PHE A 66 14.94 35.07 5.29
C PHE A 66 13.70 35.44 4.46
N THR A 67 13.92 36.18 3.38
CA THR A 67 12.88 36.45 2.38
C THR A 67 12.75 35.32 1.38
N THR A 68 11.55 35.06 0.86
CA THR A 68 11.30 34.05 -0.19
C THR A 68 12.20 34.23 -1.41
N MET A 69 12.45 35.48 -1.83
CA MET A 69 13.36 35.81 -2.94
C MET A 69 14.80 35.35 -2.69
N SER A 70 15.21 35.23 -1.42
CA SER A 70 16.54 34.76 -1.08
C SER A 70 16.70 33.25 -1.28
N LEU A 71 15.64 32.46 -1.07
CA LEU A 71 15.63 31.01 -1.29
C LEU A 71 15.72 30.66 -2.77
N TYR A 72 15.03 31.41 -3.64
CA TYR A 72 15.04 31.16 -5.09
C TYR A 72 16.42 31.22 -5.76
N ARG A 73 17.42 31.84 -5.10
CA ARG A 73 18.82 31.79 -5.56
C ARG A 73 19.42 30.39 -5.46
N TYR A 74 18.96 29.59 -4.50
CA TYR A 74 19.48 28.26 -4.20
C TYR A 74 18.62 27.18 -4.84
N VAL A 75 17.29 27.30 -4.72
CA VAL A 75 16.33 26.32 -5.24
C VAL A 75 15.29 27.03 -6.11
N SER A 76 15.27 26.71 -7.40
CA SER A 76 14.50 27.45 -8.42
C SER A 76 12.99 27.28 -8.33
N ALA A 77 12.53 26.12 -7.87
CA ALA A 77 11.12 25.77 -7.85
C ALA A 77 10.76 24.95 -6.60
N LYS A 78 9.47 24.92 -6.25
CA LYS A 78 8.96 24.05 -5.18
C LYS A 78 9.22 22.57 -5.50
N ASP A 79 9.16 22.19 -6.77
CA ASP A 79 9.39 20.80 -7.19
C ASP A 79 10.86 20.39 -6.99
N ASP A 80 11.80 21.29 -7.29
CA ASP A 80 13.24 21.07 -6.98
C ASP A 80 13.44 20.90 -5.47
N LEU A 81 12.77 21.72 -4.65
CA LEU A 81 12.83 21.59 -3.19
C LEU A 81 12.26 20.25 -2.72
N THR A 82 11.11 19.85 -3.26
CA THR A 82 10.43 18.60 -2.90
C THR A 82 11.30 17.38 -3.25
N LEU A 83 11.99 17.43 -4.39
CA LEU A 83 12.94 16.40 -4.79
C LEU A 83 14.16 16.33 -3.85
N LEU A 84 14.73 17.48 -3.47
CA LEU A 84 15.85 17.52 -2.52
C LEU A 84 15.42 17.09 -1.11
N MET A 85 14.20 17.40 -0.69
CA MET A 85 13.62 16.89 0.55
C MET A 85 13.50 15.38 0.51
N GLN A 86 12.92 14.81 -0.57
CA GLN A 86 12.81 13.37 -0.73
C GLN A 86 14.19 12.69 -0.68
N GLU A 87 15.19 13.26 -1.36
CA GLU A 87 16.57 12.78 -1.32
C GLU A 87 17.14 12.78 0.11
N TYR A 88 16.90 13.85 0.87
CA TYR A 88 17.31 13.97 2.26
C TYR A 88 16.60 12.95 3.16
N GLY A 89 15.28 12.84 3.06
CA GLY A 89 14.46 11.99 3.92
C GLY A 89 14.66 10.50 3.65
N ILE A 90 14.97 10.10 2.41
CA ILE A 90 15.32 8.71 2.09
C ILE A 90 16.68 8.33 2.67
N GLY A 91 17.67 9.24 2.59
CA GLY A 91 19.01 9.00 3.12
C GLY A 91 19.72 7.78 2.50
N LEU A 92 20.87 7.41 3.06
CA LEU A 92 21.62 6.24 2.60
C LEU A 92 21.06 4.93 3.17
N PRO A 93 21.18 3.81 2.43
CA PRO A 93 20.90 2.48 2.98
C PRO A 93 21.72 2.23 4.24
N PRO A 94 21.10 1.74 5.33
CA PRO A 94 21.81 1.48 6.57
C PRO A 94 22.78 0.30 6.41
N LEU A 95 23.84 0.28 7.24
CA LEU A 95 24.85 -0.78 7.23
C LEU A 95 24.26 -2.17 7.46
N SER A 96 23.14 -2.28 8.19
CA SER A 96 22.44 -3.54 8.43
C SER A 96 22.04 -4.26 7.13
N VAL A 97 21.77 -3.53 6.04
CA VAL A 97 21.52 -4.10 4.72
C VAL A 97 22.80 -4.69 4.13
N GLN A 98 23.94 -4.03 4.34
CA GLN A 98 25.24 -4.41 3.78
C GLN A 98 25.92 -5.54 4.56
N GLU A 99 25.65 -5.66 5.86
CA GLU A 99 26.26 -6.63 6.77
C GLU A 99 25.50 -7.97 6.83
N ALA A 100 24.38 -8.09 6.11
CA ALA A 100 23.59 -9.31 6.04
C ALA A 100 24.39 -10.47 5.46
N GLN A 101 24.27 -11.67 6.06
CA GLN A 101 25.06 -12.84 5.66
C GLN A 101 24.45 -13.57 4.48
N THR A 102 23.15 -13.39 4.25
CA THR A 102 22.42 -13.97 3.14
C THR A 102 21.61 -12.90 2.42
N TRP A 103 21.40 -13.09 1.12
CA TRP A 103 20.52 -12.23 0.33
C TRP A 103 19.10 -12.16 0.91
N LYS A 104 18.63 -13.23 1.56
CA LYS A 104 17.32 -13.30 2.21
C LYS A 104 17.22 -12.37 3.42
N GLU A 105 18.20 -12.46 4.32
CA GLU A 105 18.29 -11.56 5.47
C GLU A 105 18.46 -10.11 5.02
N GLY A 106 19.26 -9.89 3.98
CA GLY A 106 19.48 -8.57 3.41
C GLY A 106 18.21 -7.95 2.83
N LEU A 107 17.40 -8.71 2.10
CA LEU A 107 16.13 -8.21 1.55
C LEU A 107 15.10 -7.89 2.64
N LEU A 108 15.08 -8.66 3.74
CA LEU A 108 14.24 -8.34 4.90
C LEU A 108 14.73 -7.08 5.62
N ALA A 109 16.04 -6.93 5.82
CA ALA A 109 16.63 -5.72 6.40
C ALA A 109 16.36 -4.49 5.51
N PHE A 110 16.47 -4.66 4.19
CA PHE A 110 16.16 -3.64 3.18
C PHE A 110 14.70 -3.18 3.28
N TYR A 111 13.75 -4.13 3.36
CA TYR A 111 12.33 -3.84 3.53
C TYR A 111 12.06 -3.04 4.81
N ARG A 112 12.55 -3.54 5.96
CA ARG A 112 12.34 -2.91 7.26
C ARG A 112 12.91 -1.49 7.28
N ALA A 113 14.11 -1.30 6.76
CA ALA A 113 14.71 0.03 6.70
C ALA A 113 13.92 1.01 5.80
N ASN A 114 13.32 0.55 4.69
CA ASN A 114 12.41 1.38 3.92
C ASN A 114 11.13 1.73 4.71
N VAL A 115 10.55 0.77 5.43
CA VAL A 115 9.40 1.02 6.32
C VAL A 115 9.76 2.06 7.38
N ASP A 116 10.91 1.93 8.04
CA ASP A 116 11.39 2.85 9.07
C ASP A 116 11.55 4.28 8.52
N ILE A 117 12.08 4.43 7.30
CA ILE A 117 12.19 5.72 6.61
C ILE A 117 10.82 6.34 6.38
N TYR A 118 9.86 5.56 5.87
CA TYR A 118 8.51 6.07 5.63
C TYR A 118 7.76 6.38 6.92
N GLN A 119 8.06 5.70 8.02
CA GLN A 119 7.51 6.03 9.34
C GLN A 119 8.16 7.29 9.92
N ALA A 120 9.46 7.48 9.73
CA ALA A 120 10.18 8.67 10.17
C ALA A 120 9.79 9.93 9.36
N HIS A 121 9.54 9.77 8.07
CA HIS A 121 9.17 10.85 7.14
C HIS A 121 7.89 10.53 6.35
N PRO A 122 6.70 10.52 6.99
CA PRO A 122 5.45 10.05 6.37
C PRO A 122 4.98 10.87 5.16
N TRP A 123 5.45 12.11 5.05
CA TRP A 123 5.16 13.02 3.93
C TRP A 123 5.77 12.55 2.60
N ILE A 124 6.79 11.66 2.61
CA ILE A 124 7.34 11.04 1.39
C ILE A 124 6.28 10.21 0.66
N LEU A 125 5.31 9.67 1.42
CA LEU A 125 4.22 8.87 0.86
C LEU A 125 3.20 9.72 0.08
N ASP A 126 3.15 11.03 0.34
CA ASP A 126 2.26 11.98 -0.33
C ASP A 126 2.88 12.59 -1.61
N ILE A 127 4.17 12.37 -1.85
CA ILE A 127 4.84 12.80 -3.07
C ILE A 127 4.40 11.90 -4.24
N PRO A 128 3.83 12.45 -5.33
CA PRO A 128 3.43 11.67 -6.49
C PRO A 128 4.62 10.98 -7.16
N ILE A 129 4.47 9.71 -7.50
CA ILE A 129 5.47 8.96 -8.26
C ILE A 129 5.38 9.38 -9.73
N GLN A 130 6.38 10.11 -10.22
CA GLN A 130 6.42 10.60 -11.62
C GLN A 130 7.43 9.85 -12.51
N GLY A 131 8.13 8.85 -11.97
CA GLY A 131 9.14 8.08 -12.68
C GLY A 131 10.08 7.38 -11.71
N THR A 132 11.15 6.78 -12.23
CA THR A 132 12.21 6.21 -11.41
C THR A 132 13.00 7.34 -10.76
N PRO A 133 13.05 7.44 -9.43
CA PRO A 133 13.86 8.45 -8.75
C PRO A 133 15.34 8.25 -9.12
N ASN A 134 15.99 9.31 -9.63
CA ASN A 134 17.34 9.28 -10.20
C ASN A 134 18.32 10.17 -9.42
N THR A 135 18.05 10.34 -8.13
CA THR A 135 18.90 11.06 -7.18
C THR A 135 19.90 10.11 -6.50
N PRO A 136 21.02 10.60 -5.95
CA PRO A 136 22.10 9.76 -5.45
C PRO A 136 21.67 8.69 -4.42
N ASN A 137 20.91 9.06 -3.40
CA ASN A 137 20.46 8.14 -2.36
C ASN A 137 19.46 7.11 -2.92
N ASN A 138 18.53 7.54 -3.78
CA ASN A 138 17.64 6.59 -4.46
C ASN A 138 18.41 5.56 -5.29
N LEU A 139 19.46 5.98 -6.00
CA LEU A 139 20.32 5.04 -6.73
C LEU A 139 21.18 4.19 -5.80
N ALA A 140 21.60 4.71 -4.63
CA ALA A 140 22.30 3.93 -3.63
C ALA A 140 21.41 2.82 -3.03
N TRP A 141 20.12 3.09 -2.85
CA TRP A 141 19.13 2.07 -2.48
C TRP A 141 18.96 1.01 -3.56
N LEU A 142 18.86 1.41 -4.83
CA LEU A 142 18.81 0.45 -5.93
C LEU A 142 20.08 -0.42 -5.96
N GLU A 143 21.26 0.19 -5.89
CA GLU A 143 22.54 -0.50 -5.85
C GLU A 143 22.62 -1.49 -4.68
N ALA A 144 22.24 -1.07 -3.47
CA ALA A 144 22.24 -1.94 -2.29
C ALA A 144 21.36 -3.17 -2.50
N GLY A 145 20.18 -3.02 -3.09
CA GLY A 145 19.30 -4.13 -3.43
C GLY A 145 19.90 -5.09 -4.48
N LEU A 146 20.58 -4.55 -5.50
CA LEU A 146 21.25 -5.36 -6.53
C LEU A 146 22.45 -6.14 -5.95
N VAL A 147 23.28 -5.48 -5.12
CA VAL A 147 24.43 -6.11 -4.46
C VAL A 147 23.99 -7.29 -3.59
N LEU A 148 22.86 -7.20 -2.90
CA LEU A 148 22.31 -8.33 -2.12
C LEU A 148 22.07 -9.58 -2.97
N MET A 149 21.71 -9.40 -4.24
CA MET A 149 21.32 -10.48 -5.14
C MET A 149 22.39 -10.83 -6.18
N GLN A 150 23.57 -10.20 -6.14
CA GLN A 150 24.60 -10.32 -7.17
C GLN A 150 25.08 -11.77 -7.40
N ASP A 151 25.06 -12.60 -6.35
CA ASP A 151 25.50 -13.99 -6.39
C ASP A 151 24.35 -14.99 -6.68
N THR A 152 23.15 -14.47 -6.97
CA THR A 152 21.99 -15.27 -7.37
C THR A 152 21.99 -15.50 -8.89
N PRO A 153 21.31 -16.55 -9.40
CA PRO A 153 21.16 -16.78 -10.85
C PRO A 153 20.15 -15.84 -11.53
N LEU A 154 19.60 -14.86 -10.80
CA LEU A 154 18.64 -13.90 -11.35
C LEU A 154 19.34 -12.95 -12.31
N ASP A 155 18.69 -12.66 -13.43
CA ASP A 155 19.16 -11.59 -14.31
C ASP A 155 18.90 -10.20 -13.71
N VAL A 156 19.56 -9.18 -14.26
CA VAL A 156 19.46 -7.81 -13.73
C VAL A 156 18.02 -7.26 -13.76
N SER A 157 17.21 -7.66 -14.75
CA SER A 157 15.81 -7.22 -14.84
C SER A 157 14.95 -7.88 -13.74
N GLU A 158 15.21 -9.14 -13.44
CA GLU A 158 14.60 -9.87 -12.33
C GLU A 158 15.00 -9.24 -10.99
N GLN A 159 16.29 -8.95 -10.79
CA GLN A 159 16.79 -8.29 -9.57
C GLN A 159 16.15 -6.91 -9.36
N ILE A 160 16.08 -6.06 -10.39
CA ILE A 160 15.38 -4.76 -10.30
C ILE A 160 13.91 -4.94 -9.92
N SER A 161 13.25 -5.95 -10.50
CA SER A 161 11.84 -6.25 -10.22
C SER A 161 11.64 -6.70 -8.77
N VAL A 162 12.58 -7.48 -8.20
CA VAL A 162 12.59 -7.85 -6.79
C VAL A 162 12.80 -6.61 -5.90
N VAL A 163 13.76 -5.74 -6.21
CA VAL A 163 13.97 -4.49 -5.44
C VAL A 163 12.69 -3.66 -5.43
N LEU A 164 12.07 -3.44 -6.59
CA LEU A 164 10.83 -2.67 -6.70
C LEU A 164 9.65 -3.32 -5.96
N LEU A 165 9.57 -4.65 -5.94
CA LEU A 165 8.56 -5.39 -5.20
C LEU A 165 8.67 -5.16 -3.69
N PHE A 166 9.89 -5.24 -3.14
CA PHE A 166 10.13 -5.01 -1.72
C PHE A 166 9.93 -3.53 -1.34
N THR A 167 10.43 -2.58 -2.14
CA THR A 167 10.19 -1.14 -1.93
C THR A 167 8.69 -0.81 -2.02
N GLY A 168 7.97 -1.38 -2.99
CA GLY A 168 6.54 -1.18 -3.16
C GLY A 168 5.73 -1.72 -1.98
N HIS A 169 6.07 -2.91 -1.48
CA HIS A 169 5.44 -3.49 -0.29
C HIS A 169 5.75 -2.67 0.97
N ALA A 170 6.98 -2.18 1.14
CA ALA A 170 7.35 -1.29 2.25
C ALA A 170 6.53 0.00 2.23
N ARG A 171 6.40 0.61 1.04
CA ARG A 171 5.61 1.83 0.84
C ARG A 171 4.13 1.60 1.16
N TRP A 172 3.58 0.46 0.75
CA TRP A 172 2.20 0.08 1.06
C TRP A 172 2.00 -0.12 2.57
N ALA A 173 2.85 -0.92 3.21
CA ALA A 173 2.81 -1.18 4.64
C ALA A 173 2.86 0.11 5.47
N ALA A 174 3.80 1.00 5.16
CA ALA A 174 3.92 2.28 5.84
C ALA A 174 2.72 3.20 5.57
N GLY A 175 2.18 3.21 4.35
CA GLY A 175 1.00 4.02 4.00
C GLY A 175 -0.26 3.61 4.74
N VAL A 176 -0.52 2.31 4.86
CA VAL A 176 -1.65 1.81 5.65
C VAL A 176 -1.45 2.13 7.13
N THR A 177 -0.27 1.81 7.68
CA THR A 177 0.04 2.07 9.09
C THR A 177 -0.13 3.55 9.44
N ARG A 178 0.35 4.46 8.58
CA ARG A 178 0.15 5.91 8.73
C ARG A 178 -1.33 6.27 8.78
N GLY A 179 -2.14 5.71 7.87
CA GLY A 179 -3.58 5.97 7.82
C GLY A 179 -4.31 5.57 9.12
N TYR A 180 -3.98 4.40 9.66
CA TYR A 180 -4.51 3.93 10.94
C TYR A 180 -4.08 4.81 12.11
N VAL A 181 -2.80 5.16 12.21
CA VAL A 181 -2.28 6.04 13.27
C VAL A 181 -2.93 7.42 13.21
N GLN A 182 -3.06 8.00 12.01
CA GLN A 182 -3.69 9.31 11.82
C GLN A 182 -5.17 9.27 12.23
N SER A 183 -5.93 8.28 11.74
CA SER A 183 -7.34 8.11 12.07
C SER A 183 -7.54 7.93 13.58
N ALA A 184 -6.71 7.11 14.22
CA ALA A 184 -6.76 6.88 15.66
C ALA A 184 -6.49 8.19 16.43
N SER A 185 -5.46 8.95 16.04
CA SER A 185 -5.14 10.24 16.65
C SER A 185 -6.26 11.28 16.49
N GLU A 186 -6.90 11.38 15.32
CA GLU A 186 -8.01 12.31 15.06
C GLU A 186 -9.23 12.02 15.94
N HIS A 187 -9.43 10.75 16.33
CA HIS A 187 -10.52 10.31 17.20
C HIS A 187 -10.11 10.15 18.68
N GLY A 188 -8.86 10.46 19.03
CA GLY A 188 -8.35 10.33 20.41
C GLY A 188 -8.28 8.88 20.90
N GLN A 189 -8.08 7.94 19.98
CA GLN A 189 -8.04 6.50 20.22
C GLN A 189 -6.63 5.95 19.97
N SER A 190 -6.35 4.75 20.49
CA SER A 190 -5.24 3.91 20.04
C SER A 190 -5.59 3.17 18.75
N THR A 191 -4.58 2.73 17.99
CA THR A 191 -4.79 1.94 16.75
C THR A 191 -5.57 0.66 17.02
N ALA A 192 -5.28 -0.04 18.12
CA ALA A 192 -5.98 -1.26 18.51
C ALA A 192 -7.46 -1.01 18.90
N GLU A 193 -7.79 0.17 19.43
CA GLU A 193 -9.19 0.54 19.68
C GLU A 193 -9.93 0.83 18.37
N LEU A 194 -9.28 1.51 17.43
CA LEU A 194 -9.83 1.76 16.10
C LEU A 194 -10.08 0.45 15.35
N GLU A 195 -9.10 -0.46 15.32
CA GLU A 195 -9.22 -1.79 14.68
C GLU A 195 -10.37 -2.61 15.27
N ARG A 196 -10.51 -2.63 16.61
CA ARG A 196 -11.64 -3.29 17.27
C ARG A 196 -12.98 -2.67 16.88
N ALA A 197 -13.07 -1.34 16.87
CA ALA A 197 -14.29 -0.64 16.46
C ALA A 197 -14.65 -0.91 14.98
N GLU A 198 -13.64 -0.97 14.10
CA GLU A 198 -13.82 -1.35 12.69
C GLU A 198 -14.30 -2.80 12.55
N ALA A 199 -13.69 -3.74 13.29
CA ALA A 199 -14.11 -5.14 13.28
C ALA A 199 -15.55 -5.31 13.77
N GLU A 200 -15.95 -4.61 14.83
CA GLU A 200 -17.33 -4.58 15.34
C GLU A 200 -18.31 -3.98 14.31
N LEU A 201 -17.92 -2.88 13.66
CA LEU A 201 -18.70 -2.26 12.59
C LEU A 201 -18.89 -3.24 11.43
N ILE A 202 -17.82 -3.87 10.95
CA ILE A 202 -17.89 -4.87 9.88
C ILE A 202 -18.80 -6.03 10.30
N ALA A 203 -18.65 -6.55 11.53
CA ALA A 203 -19.50 -7.61 12.07
C ALA A 203 -20.98 -7.21 12.14
N SER A 204 -21.30 -5.94 12.37
CA SER A 204 -22.69 -5.43 12.38
C SER A 204 -23.32 -5.35 10.99
N LEU A 205 -22.49 -5.22 9.94
CA LEU A 205 -22.93 -5.09 8.54
C LEU A 205 -22.93 -6.42 7.79
N VAL A 206 -22.12 -7.37 8.25
CA VAL A 206 -21.93 -8.67 7.60
C VAL A 206 -22.95 -9.67 8.10
N THR A 207 -23.78 -10.18 7.19
CA THR A 207 -24.68 -11.31 7.44
C THR A 207 -24.20 -12.56 6.71
N GLU A 208 -24.47 -13.73 7.29
CA GLU A 208 -24.16 -15.05 6.70
C GLU A 208 -24.74 -15.18 5.28
N GLU A 209 -25.92 -14.61 5.08
CA GLU A 209 -26.65 -14.65 3.81
C GLU A 209 -25.96 -13.83 2.70
N MET A 210 -25.27 -12.75 3.06
CA MET A 210 -24.60 -11.85 2.11
C MET A 210 -23.12 -12.20 1.92
N PHE A 211 -22.45 -12.56 3.00
CA PHE A 211 -21.01 -12.83 3.01
C PHE A 211 -20.71 -14.06 3.87
N PRO A 212 -21.04 -15.28 3.42
CA PRO A 212 -20.88 -16.49 4.22
C PRO A 212 -19.43 -16.72 4.64
N THR A 213 -18.48 -16.56 3.69
CA THR A 213 -17.04 -16.71 3.98
C THR A 213 -16.52 -15.66 4.97
N LEU A 214 -16.92 -14.40 4.82
CA LEU A 214 -16.49 -13.34 5.74
C LEU A 214 -17.13 -13.51 7.12
N THR A 215 -18.38 -13.98 7.18
CA THR A 215 -19.04 -14.32 8.44
C THR A 215 -18.29 -15.43 9.16
N ALA A 216 -17.86 -16.48 8.45
CA ALA A 216 -17.03 -17.53 9.01
C ALA A 216 -15.67 -17.00 9.51
N ALA A 217 -15.03 -16.10 8.76
CA ALA A 217 -13.76 -15.48 9.15
C ALA A 217 -13.91 -14.59 10.41
N ILE A 218 -14.96 -13.78 10.49
CA ILE A 218 -15.29 -12.96 11.67
C ILE A 218 -15.51 -13.86 12.90
N ARG A 219 -16.28 -14.94 12.76
CA ARG A 219 -16.48 -15.92 13.85
C ARG A 219 -15.18 -16.60 14.28
N ALA A 220 -14.24 -16.77 13.35
CA ALA A 220 -12.91 -17.30 13.64
C ALA A 220 -11.95 -16.26 14.26
N GLY A 221 -12.39 -15.00 14.42
CA GLY A 221 -11.57 -13.93 14.99
C GLY A 221 -10.59 -13.28 14.02
N ALA A 222 -10.69 -13.54 12.71
CA ALA A 222 -9.69 -13.12 11.73
C ALA A 222 -9.55 -11.59 11.55
N LEU A 223 -10.54 -10.80 11.99
CA LEU A 223 -10.48 -9.33 11.91
C LEU A 223 -9.83 -8.67 13.14
N VAL A 224 -9.55 -9.43 14.20
CA VAL A 224 -8.94 -8.94 15.44
C VAL A 224 -7.69 -9.75 15.80
N ASP A 225 -7.14 -10.46 14.83
CA ASP A 225 -5.92 -11.24 14.99
C ASP A 225 -4.71 -10.29 15.10
N ASP A 226 -3.83 -10.54 16.08
CA ASP A 226 -2.66 -9.68 16.35
C ASP A 226 -1.51 -9.88 15.33
N SER A 227 -1.69 -10.72 14.29
CA SER A 227 -0.65 -10.89 13.28
C SER A 227 -0.51 -9.66 12.40
N ASP A 228 0.73 -9.29 12.11
CA ASP A 228 1.03 -8.23 11.16
C ASP A 228 0.85 -8.76 9.72
N PRO A 229 -0.17 -8.31 8.96
CA PRO A 229 -0.39 -8.77 7.60
C PRO A 229 0.72 -8.33 6.64
N PHE A 230 1.46 -7.28 6.96
CA PHE A 230 2.58 -6.81 6.15
C PHE A 230 3.84 -7.64 6.37
N GLU A 231 4.12 -8.03 7.62
CA GLU A 231 5.20 -8.97 7.93
C GLU A 231 4.89 -10.36 7.33
N PHE A 232 3.65 -10.83 7.43
CA PHE A 232 3.21 -12.02 6.70
C PHE A 232 3.44 -11.87 5.20
N GLY A 233 3.04 -10.72 4.63
CA GLY A 233 3.19 -10.41 3.21
C GLY A 233 4.63 -10.43 2.72
N VAL A 234 5.56 -9.80 3.45
CA VAL A 234 6.98 -9.76 3.06
C VAL A 234 7.62 -11.15 3.11
N HIS A 235 7.24 -11.97 4.09
CA HIS A 235 7.70 -13.36 4.14
C HIS A 235 7.19 -14.20 2.98
N ARG A 236 5.93 -14.04 2.55
CA ARG A 236 5.41 -14.72 1.34
C ARG A 236 6.10 -14.25 0.07
N ILE A 237 6.38 -12.95 -0.04
CA ILE A 237 7.17 -12.39 -1.14
C ILE A 237 8.56 -13.02 -1.18
N LEU A 238 9.25 -13.06 -0.04
CA LEU A 238 10.59 -13.64 0.06
C LEU A 238 10.62 -15.12 -0.32
N GLU A 239 9.67 -15.91 0.18
CA GLU A 239 9.52 -17.33 -0.18
C GLU A 239 9.27 -17.51 -1.68
N GLY A 240 8.48 -16.64 -2.30
CA GLY A 240 8.26 -16.63 -3.74
C GLY A 240 9.53 -16.34 -4.54
N VAL A 241 10.35 -15.38 -4.08
CA VAL A 241 11.66 -15.09 -4.69
C VAL A 241 12.63 -16.25 -4.50
N GLU A 242 12.66 -16.87 -3.32
CA GLU A 242 13.49 -18.05 -3.04
C GLU A 242 13.11 -19.22 -3.95
N HIS A 243 11.81 -19.45 -4.14
CA HIS A 243 11.32 -20.46 -5.08
C HIS A 243 11.76 -20.15 -6.52
N HIS A 244 11.63 -18.89 -6.96
CA HIS A 244 12.07 -18.49 -8.30
C HIS A 244 13.57 -18.67 -8.50
N VAL A 245 14.39 -18.28 -7.50
CA VAL A 245 15.85 -18.52 -7.51
C VAL A 245 16.14 -20.01 -7.67
N ALA A 246 15.47 -20.88 -6.89
CA ALA A 246 15.65 -22.33 -6.99
C ALA A 246 15.27 -22.89 -8.37
N ASP A 247 14.16 -22.40 -8.94
CA ASP A 247 13.72 -22.78 -10.30
C ASP A 247 14.74 -22.35 -11.36
N ARG A 248 15.34 -21.16 -11.24
CA ARG A 248 16.41 -20.69 -12.14
C ARG A 248 17.67 -21.58 -12.03
N ILE A 249 18.03 -22.04 -10.84
CA ILE A 249 19.12 -23.03 -10.64
C ILE A 249 18.78 -24.35 -11.35
N ALA A 250 17.52 -24.79 -11.31
CA ALA A 250 17.05 -26.00 -11.96
C ALA A 250 16.92 -25.89 -13.51
N GLY A 251 17.26 -24.73 -14.09
CA GLY A 251 17.14 -24.49 -15.53
C GLY A 251 15.73 -24.11 -15.99
N GLY A 252 14.90 -23.63 -15.06
CA GLY A 252 13.57 -23.09 -15.35
C GLY A 252 13.60 -21.98 -16.39
N ALA A 253 12.58 -21.96 -17.25
CA ALA A 253 12.44 -20.96 -18.29
C ALA A 253 12.28 -19.54 -17.71
N ALA A 254 12.69 -18.54 -18.47
CA ALA A 254 12.45 -17.14 -18.14
C ALA A 254 10.94 -16.88 -17.97
N PRO A 255 10.54 -15.93 -17.10
CA PRO A 255 9.14 -15.62 -16.88
C PRO A 255 8.40 -15.28 -18.19
N ALA A 256 7.12 -15.66 -18.24
CA ALA A 256 6.27 -15.39 -19.40
C ALA A 256 6.24 -13.87 -19.72
N PRO A 257 6.14 -13.48 -21.01
CA PRO A 257 6.14 -12.08 -21.39
C PRO A 257 5.01 -11.31 -20.69
N VAL A 258 5.28 -10.04 -20.39
CA VAL A 258 4.33 -9.14 -19.73
C VAL A 258 3.02 -9.13 -20.51
N ARG A 259 1.95 -9.58 -19.87
CA ARG A 259 0.60 -9.42 -20.39
C ARG A 259 0.19 -7.96 -20.18
N ASP A 260 -0.14 -7.26 -21.25
CA ASP A 260 -0.63 -5.89 -21.15
C ASP A 260 -2.07 -5.87 -20.62
N TRP A 261 -2.22 -5.92 -19.29
CA TRP A 261 -3.49 -5.78 -18.62
C TRP A 261 -4.12 -4.37 -18.81
N GLN A 262 -3.35 -3.38 -19.26
CA GLN A 262 -3.86 -2.03 -19.51
C GLN A 262 -4.62 -1.94 -20.84
N ALA A 263 -4.30 -2.79 -21.82
CA ALA A 263 -5.03 -2.88 -23.08
C ALA A 263 -6.50 -3.34 -22.89
N GLU A 264 -6.80 -4.05 -21.80
CA GLU A 264 -8.13 -4.59 -21.49
C GLU A 264 -9.02 -3.60 -20.67
N ARG A 265 -8.62 -2.33 -20.59
CA ARG A 265 -9.33 -1.30 -19.80
C ARG A 265 -10.73 -0.97 -20.33
N THR A 266 -11.75 -1.49 -19.66
CA THR A 266 -13.17 -1.13 -19.87
C THR A 266 -13.52 0.29 -19.45
N ASP A 267 -12.59 1.01 -18.82
CA ASP A 267 -12.77 2.36 -18.31
C ASP A 267 -12.21 3.48 -19.22
N ALA A 268 -11.73 3.11 -20.40
CA ALA A 268 -11.29 4.05 -21.43
C ALA A 268 -12.39 5.10 -21.76
N HIS A 269 -11.94 6.30 -22.14
CA HIS A 269 -12.79 7.43 -22.55
C HIS A 269 -13.89 7.81 -21.53
N PRO A 270 -13.55 8.17 -20.27
CA PRO A 270 -14.53 8.46 -19.22
C PRO A 270 -15.48 9.64 -19.53
N LYS A 271 -15.09 10.51 -20.47
CA LYS A 271 -15.88 11.67 -20.91
C LYS A 271 -16.81 11.36 -22.10
N ASP A 272 -16.63 10.21 -22.75
CA ASP A 272 -17.45 9.82 -23.89
C ASP A 272 -18.94 9.63 -23.48
N PRO A 273 -19.91 10.21 -24.23
CA PRO A 273 -21.32 10.10 -23.89
C PRO A 273 -21.87 8.67 -23.89
N ALA A 274 -21.46 7.83 -24.86
CA ALA A 274 -21.94 6.46 -24.97
C ALA A 274 -21.38 5.59 -23.84
N VAL A 275 -20.11 5.77 -23.48
CA VAL A 275 -19.49 5.11 -22.31
C VAL A 275 -20.21 5.51 -21.02
N ARG A 276 -20.55 6.79 -20.83
CA ARG A 276 -21.32 7.25 -19.66
C ARG A 276 -22.72 6.65 -19.60
N GLN A 277 -23.41 6.55 -20.72
CA GLN A 277 -24.73 5.93 -20.82
C GLN A 277 -24.67 4.43 -20.48
N ALA A 278 -23.70 3.69 -21.04
CA ALA A 278 -23.50 2.28 -20.74
C ALA A 278 -23.21 2.05 -19.24
N ARG A 279 -22.39 2.90 -18.60
CA ARG A 279 -22.13 2.86 -17.15
C ARG A 279 -23.37 3.17 -16.31
N ALA A 280 -24.23 4.08 -16.76
CA ALA A 280 -25.49 4.37 -16.09
C ALA A 280 -26.43 3.17 -16.15
N ALA A 281 -26.58 2.55 -17.32
CA ALA A 281 -27.37 1.33 -17.50
C ALA A 281 -26.85 0.17 -16.64
N ARG A 282 -25.53 -0.02 -16.55
CA ARG A 282 -24.92 -1.04 -15.67
C ARG A 282 -25.29 -0.80 -14.21
N ARG A 283 -25.17 0.43 -13.71
CA ARG A 283 -25.53 0.79 -12.32
C ARG A 283 -27.00 0.54 -12.02
N GLU A 284 -27.88 0.84 -12.96
CA GLU A 284 -29.32 0.55 -12.84
C GLU A 284 -29.58 -0.97 -12.79
N ALA A 285 -28.92 -1.74 -13.65
CA ALA A 285 -29.03 -3.19 -13.66
C ALA A 285 -28.49 -3.82 -12.36
N GLU A 286 -27.35 -3.36 -11.85
CA GLU A 286 -26.78 -3.78 -10.56
C GLU A 286 -27.73 -3.45 -9.40
N ALA A 287 -28.39 -2.29 -9.41
CA ALA A 287 -29.37 -1.92 -8.40
C ALA A 287 -30.60 -2.86 -8.42
N LYS A 288 -31.12 -3.17 -9.61
CA LYS A 288 -32.22 -4.13 -9.78
C LYS A 288 -31.83 -5.53 -9.35
N LEU A 289 -30.61 -5.97 -9.68
CA LEU A 289 -30.08 -7.26 -9.24
C LEU A 289 -30.00 -7.34 -7.71
N ARG A 290 -29.49 -6.30 -7.05
CA ARG A 290 -29.47 -6.24 -5.57
C ARG A 290 -30.86 -6.33 -4.97
N GLU A 291 -31.85 -5.63 -5.54
CA GLU A 291 -33.23 -5.73 -5.08
C GLU A 291 -33.83 -7.13 -5.28
N ALA A 292 -33.56 -7.75 -6.43
CA ALA A 292 -34.01 -9.10 -6.75
C ALA A 292 -33.41 -10.14 -5.78
N LEU A 293 -32.09 -10.08 -5.55
CA LEU A 293 -31.38 -10.94 -4.60
C LEU A 293 -31.91 -10.75 -3.17
N ARG A 294 -32.26 -9.52 -2.76
CA ARG A 294 -32.90 -9.27 -1.46
C ARG A 294 -34.25 -9.97 -1.37
N LYS A 295 -35.10 -9.86 -2.39
CA LYS A 295 -36.42 -10.50 -2.43
C LYS A 295 -36.32 -12.03 -2.44
N GLU A 296 -35.37 -12.57 -3.20
CA GLU A 296 -35.09 -14.00 -3.24
C GLU A 296 -34.69 -14.51 -1.85
N ARG A 297 -33.77 -13.81 -1.17
CA ARG A 297 -33.37 -14.14 0.21
C ARG A 297 -34.53 -14.07 1.20
N GLU A 298 -35.33 -13.00 1.20
CA GLU A 298 -36.52 -12.89 2.06
C GLU A 298 -37.51 -14.05 1.84
N ALA A 299 -37.64 -14.53 0.60
CA ALA A 299 -38.49 -15.67 0.28
C ALA A 299 -37.91 -16.99 0.81
N VAL A 300 -36.58 -17.18 0.73
CA VAL A 300 -35.87 -18.34 1.28
C VAL A 300 -36.00 -18.37 2.80
N THR A 301 -35.67 -17.29 3.51
CA THR A 301 -35.80 -17.22 4.99
C THR A 301 -37.23 -17.51 5.44
N LYS A 302 -38.25 -16.94 4.76
CA LYS A 302 -39.67 -17.25 5.05
C LYS A 302 -40.04 -18.70 4.74
N ALA A 303 -39.38 -19.36 3.80
CA ALA A 303 -39.62 -20.77 3.51
C ALA A 303 -38.99 -21.66 4.60
N GLU A 304 -37.78 -21.35 5.05
CA GLU A 304 -37.08 -22.03 6.14
C GLU A 304 -37.86 -21.91 7.46
N ASP A 305 -38.32 -20.70 7.82
CA ASP A 305 -39.16 -20.47 9.00
C ASP A 305 -40.46 -21.28 8.96
N ARG A 306 -41.09 -21.37 7.78
CA ARG A 306 -42.31 -22.18 7.59
C ARG A 306 -42.01 -23.67 7.72
N ALA A 307 -40.88 -24.13 7.19
CA ALA A 307 -40.45 -25.52 7.31
C ALA A 307 -40.14 -25.89 8.76
N ALA A 308 -39.43 -25.03 9.50
CA ALA A 308 -39.14 -25.21 10.93
C ALA A 308 -40.44 -25.31 11.76
N LYS A 309 -41.37 -24.35 11.59
CA LYS A 309 -42.67 -24.38 12.28
C LYS A 309 -43.51 -25.63 11.95
N ALA A 310 -43.44 -26.11 10.70
CA ALA A 310 -44.13 -27.33 10.31
C ALA A 310 -43.51 -28.58 10.95
N ALA A 311 -42.19 -28.64 11.05
CA ALA A 311 -41.46 -29.71 11.74
C ALA A 311 -41.82 -29.76 13.24
N ASP A 312 -41.81 -28.61 13.92
CA ASP A 312 -42.18 -28.50 15.34
C ASP A 312 -43.63 -28.98 15.58
N LYS A 313 -44.56 -28.58 14.70
CA LYS A 313 -45.96 -29.01 14.79
C LYS A 313 -46.12 -30.51 14.58
N ALA A 314 -45.40 -31.09 13.63
CA ALA A 314 -45.42 -32.53 13.37
C ALA A 314 -44.85 -33.33 14.56
N GLN A 315 -43.75 -32.86 15.15
CA GLN A 315 -43.17 -33.45 16.37
C GLN A 315 -44.15 -33.39 17.55
N ALA A 316 -44.82 -32.26 17.75
CA ALA A 316 -45.82 -32.10 18.81
C ALA A 316 -47.05 -33.01 18.61
N GLN A 317 -47.48 -33.23 17.37
CA GLN A 317 -48.56 -34.17 17.05
C GLN A 317 -48.15 -35.62 17.28
N ALA A 318 -46.95 -36.01 16.84
CA ALA A 318 -46.42 -37.36 17.06
C ALA A 318 -46.24 -37.67 18.56
N ALA A 319 -45.82 -36.69 19.37
CA ALA A 319 -45.72 -36.82 20.82
C ALA A 319 -47.10 -37.05 21.47
N LYS A 320 -48.12 -36.28 21.07
CA LYS A 320 -49.50 -36.47 21.57
C LYS A 320 -50.11 -37.81 21.16
N GLU A 321 -49.79 -38.29 19.96
CA GLU A 321 -50.29 -39.57 19.47
C GLU A 321 -49.63 -40.76 20.19
N ARG A 322 -48.32 -40.68 20.47
CA ARG A 322 -47.62 -41.64 21.34
C ARG A 322 -48.22 -41.68 22.75
N GLU A 323 -48.43 -40.52 23.37
CA GLU A 323 -49.03 -40.44 24.71
C GLU A 323 -50.46 -41.03 24.74
N ARG A 324 -51.23 -40.83 23.66
CA ARG A 324 -52.57 -41.43 23.52
C ARG A 324 -52.50 -42.95 23.36
N GLN A 325 -51.59 -43.46 22.53
CA GLN A 325 -51.39 -44.90 22.33
C GLN A 325 -50.92 -45.58 23.63
N GLU A 326 -50.05 -44.94 24.40
CA GLU A 326 -49.61 -45.41 25.72
C GLU A 326 -50.77 -45.45 26.72
N LYS A 327 -51.61 -44.41 26.77
CA LYS A 327 -52.82 -44.38 27.61
C LYS A 327 -53.87 -45.42 27.20
N GLU A 328 -54.06 -45.66 25.90
CA GLU A 328 -54.98 -46.70 25.40
C GLU A 328 -54.44 -48.12 25.67
N ALA A 329 -53.13 -48.33 25.60
CA ALA A 329 -52.47 -49.58 25.98
C ALA A 329 -52.60 -49.86 27.49
N ALA A 330 -52.41 -48.84 28.34
CA ALA A 330 -52.55 -48.96 29.78
C ALA A 330 -54.00 -49.22 30.26
N ARG A 331 -55.01 -48.93 29.42
CA ARG A 331 -56.43 -49.14 29.72
C ARG A 331 -56.95 -50.52 29.30
N LYS A 332 -56.14 -51.29 28.55
CA LYS A 332 -56.44 -52.65 28.08
C LYS A 332 -55.78 -53.76 28.92
N VAL A 333 -55.06 -53.37 29.98
CA VAL A 333 -54.51 -54.24 31.04
C VAL A 333 -55.43 -54.13 32.26
#